data_AF-A0A2I1M6D3-F1
#
_entry.id   AF-A0A2I1M6D3-F1
#
_cell.length_a   1.000
_cell.length_b   1.000
_cell.length_c   1.000
_cell.angle_alpha   90.00
_cell.angle_beta   90.00
_cell.angle_gamma   90.00
#
_symmetry.space_group_name_H-M   'P 1'
#
loop_
_entity.id
_entity.type
_entity.pdbx_description
1 polymer ?
#
loop_
_entity_poly.entity_id
_entity_poly.type
_entity_poly.pdbx_seq_one_letter_code
_entity_poly.pdbx_strand_id
1 'polypeptide(L)'
;MFNRTPMADGVGIGDPEFDEEVKEFEDKLVASPTLGFRVDKTNIQGELENVQATIERYYNNLKTGAFDDAYYQEFLDQLETAGIDKAIEEIQNQLDTFSSENN
;
A
#
# COMPACT_ATOMS: atom_id res chain seq x y z
N MET A 1 -4.38 9.46 -14.49
CA MET A 1 -4.94 8.18 -14.99
C MET A 1 -6.27 7.97 -14.29
N PHE A 2 -7.36 7.82 -15.05
CA PHE A 2 -8.68 7.52 -14.47
C PHE A 2 -8.75 6.03 -14.12
N ASN A 3 -9.25 5.71 -12.92
CA ASN A 3 -9.52 4.33 -12.53
C ASN A 3 -10.60 3.75 -13.46
N ARG A 4 -10.24 2.76 -14.28
CA ARG A 4 -11.10 2.13 -15.30
C ARG A 4 -11.42 0.67 -14.95
N THR A 5 -11.42 0.32 -13.65
CA THR A 5 -11.86 -1.00 -13.20
C THR A 5 -13.22 -1.30 -13.85
N PRO A 6 -13.38 -2.42 -14.58
CA PRO A 6 -14.64 -2.73 -15.23
C PRO A 6 -15.70 -2.94 -14.15
N MET A 7 -16.52 -1.91 -13.92
CA MET A 7 -17.74 -2.03 -13.14
C MET A 7 -18.83 -2.55 -14.07
N ALA A 8 -19.68 -3.44 -13.57
CA ALA A 8 -20.77 -4.05 -14.32
C ALA A 8 -21.72 -3.02 -15.00
N ASP A 9 -21.66 -1.76 -14.57
CA ASP A 9 -22.50 -0.65 -15.04
C ASP A 9 -21.68 0.54 -15.63
N GLY A 10 -20.44 0.29 -16.09
CA GLY A 10 -19.55 1.32 -16.63
C GLY A 10 -20.03 1.92 -17.96
N VAL A 11 -19.80 3.23 -18.15
CA VAL A 11 -20.07 3.92 -19.42
C VAL A 11 -19.10 3.39 -20.49
N GLY A 12 -19.60 2.73 -21.53
CA GLY A 12 -18.80 2.22 -22.65
C GLY A 12 -18.98 0.72 -23.00
N ILE A 13 -19.78 -0.03 -22.24
CA ILE A 13 -20.02 -1.46 -22.51
C ILE A 13 -20.67 -1.64 -23.90
N GLY A 14 -19.93 -2.23 -24.84
CA GLY A 14 -20.35 -2.48 -26.23
C GLY A 14 -19.76 -1.53 -27.29
N ASP A 15 -18.89 -0.59 -26.90
CA ASP A 15 -18.11 0.24 -27.82
C ASP A 15 -16.77 -0.46 -28.18
N PRO A 16 -16.50 -0.74 -29.47
CA PRO A 16 -15.26 -1.41 -29.90
C PRO A 16 -13.98 -0.70 -29.45
N GLU A 17 -13.99 0.62 -29.34
CA GLU A 17 -12.82 1.42 -28.94
C GLU A 17 -12.54 1.26 -27.43
N PHE A 18 -13.60 1.14 -26.62
CA PHE A 18 -13.49 0.84 -25.20
C PHE A 18 -12.99 -0.59 -24.96
N ASP A 19 -13.45 -1.57 -25.74
CA ASP A 19 -13.01 -2.96 -25.65
C ASP A 19 -11.52 -3.12 -26.00
N GLU A 20 -11.02 -2.35 -26.97
CA GLU A 20 -9.61 -2.33 -27.36
C GLU A 20 -8.73 -1.67 -26.27
N GLU A 21 -9.17 -0.54 -25.70
CA GLU A 21 -8.52 0.10 -24.55
C GLU A 21 -8.47 -0.83 -23.32
N VAL A 22 -9.54 -1.57 -23.04
CA VAL A 22 -9.61 -2.52 -21.91
C VAL A 22 -8.65 -3.68 -22.14
N LYS A 23 -8.60 -4.26 -23.34
CA LYS A 23 -7.60 -5.31 -23.67
C LYS A 23 -6.17 -4.81 -23.53
N GLU A 24 -5.88 -3.61 -24.03
CA GLU A 24 -4.56 -3.01 -23.84
C GLU A 24 -4.21 -2.77 -22.37
N PHE A 25 -5.20 -2.42 -21.55
CA PHE A 25 -5.01 -2.25 -20.12
C PHE A 25 -4.76 -3.60 -19.43
N GLU A 26 -5.55 -4.63 -19.76
CA GLU A 26 -5.42 -6.00 -19.26
C GLU A 26 -4.07 -6.64 -19.63
N ASP A 27 -3.61 -6.50 -20.87
CA ASP A 27 -2.31 -7.00 -21.33
C ASP A 27 -1.12 -6.32 -20.59
N LYS A 28 -1.32 -5.11 -20.07
CA LYS A 28 -0.34 -4.37 -19.27
C LYS A 28 -0.44 -4.70 -17.76
N LEU A 29 -1.44 -5.47 -17.32
CA LEU A 29 -1.57 -5.85 -15.91
C LEU A 29 -0.52 -6.90 -15.56
N VAL A 30 0.48 -6.48 -14.80
CA VAL A 30 1.41 -7.39 -14.14
C VAL A 30 0.88 -7.69 -12.75
N ALA A 31 0.65 -8.96 -12.45
CA ALA A 31 0.26 -9.38 -11.09
C ALA A 31 1.37 -8.98 -10.10
N SER A 32 0.97 -8.47 -8.92
CA SER A 32 1.94 -8.17 -7.87
C SER A 32 2.70 -9.45 -7.48
N PRO A 33 4.04 -9.41 -7.35
CA PRO A 33 4.81 -10.57 -6.88
C PRO A 33 4.44 -11.00 -5.46
N THR A 34 3.78 -10.12 -4.70
CA THR A 34 3.32 -10.36 -3.33
C THR A 34 1.84 -10.72 -3.25
N LEU A 35 1.18 -11.02 -4.38
CA LEU A 35 -0.23 -11.36 -4.41
C LEU A 35 -0.51 -12.61 -3.55
N GLY A 36 -1.34 -12.45 -2.52
CA GLY A 36 -1.66 -13.52 -1.57
C GLY A 36 -0.84 -13.50 -0.28
N PHE A 37 0.20 -12.68 -0.19
CA PHE A 37 0.94 -12.46 1.05
C PHE A 37 0.05 -11.84 2.13
N ARG A 38 0.04 -12.46 3.31
CA ARG A 38 -0.61 -11.93 4.51
C ARG A 38 0.43 -11.85 5.61
N VAL A 39 0.69 -10.64 6.09
CA VAL A 39 1.58 -10.41 7.24
C VAL A 39 0.99 -11.08 8.48
N ASP A 40 1.79 -11.90 9.15
CA ASP A 40 1.53 -12.35 10.51
C ASP A 40 1.89 -11.23 11.48
N LYS A 41 0.86 -10.70 12.14
CA LYS A 41 0.98 -9.56 13.06
C LYS A 41 1.32 -9.97 14.48
N THR A 42 1.35 -11.27 14.80
CA THR A 42 1.44 -11.77 16.19
C THR A 42 2.69 -11.24 16.92
N ASN A 43 3.82 -11.12 16.22
CA ASN A 43 5.09 -10.66 16.79
C ASN A 43 5.27 -9.13 16.79
N ILE A 44 4.48 -8.40 16.00
CA ILE A 44 4.63 -6.95 15.77
C ILE A 44 3.37 -6.17 16.12
N GLN A 45 2.39 -6.80 16.79
CA GLN A 45 1.10 -6.21 17.06
C GLN A 45 1.22 -4.90 17.86
N GLY A 46 2.10 -4.86 18.87
CA GLY A 46 2.31 -3.68 19.69
C GLY A 46 2.98 -2.53 18.94
N GLU A 47 3.99 -2.85 18.12
CA GLU A 47 4.66 -1.90 17.24
C GLU A 47 3.70 -1.34 16.19
N LEU A 48 2.86 -2.19 15.59
CA LEU A 48 1.84 -1.76 14.63
C LEU A 48 0.79 -0.84 15.26
N GLU A 49 0.37 -1.10 16.50
CA GLU A 49 -0.57 -0.23 17.23
C GLU A 49 0.05 1.14 17.50
N ASN A 50 1.31 1.18 17.95
CA ASN A 50 2.03 2.43 18.20
C ASN A 50 2.26 3.23 16.91
N VAL A 51 2.67 2.55 15.84
CA VAL A 51 2.85 3.16 14.51
C VAL A 51 1.52 3.70 13.99
N GLN A 52 0.43 2.96 14.15
CA GLN A 52 -0.89 3.38 13.71
C GLN A 52 -1.39 4.63 14.46
N ALA A 53 -1.15 4.72 15.77
CA ALA A 53 -1.48 5.90 16.55
C ALA A 53 -0.69 7.14 16.06
N THR A 54 0.60 6.97 15.72
CA THR A 54 1.40 8.04 15.11
C THR A 54 0.84 8.44 13.74
N ILE A 55 0.51 7.47 12.88
CA ILE A 55 -0.08 7.75 11.56
C ILE A 55 -1.36 8.56 11.71
N GLU A 56 -2.29 8.16 12.56
CA GLU A 56 -3.57 8.86 12.74
C GLU A 56 -3.39 10.32 13.15
N ARG A 57 -2.35 10.62 13.93
CA ARG A 57 -2.04 11.96 14.41
C ARG A 57 -1.49 12.88 13.31
N TYR A 58 -0.66 12.37 12.40
CA TYR A 58 0.03 13.18 11.40
C TYR A 58 -0.60 13.08 9.99
N TYR A 59 -1.27 11.98 9.66
CA TYR A 59 -1.73 11.66 8.30
C TYR A 59 -2.68 12.70 7.70
N ASN A 60 -3.68 13.17 8.46
CA ASN A 60 -4.64 14.16 7.96
C ASN A 60 -3.97 15.50 7.61
N ASN A 61 -3.00 15.90 8.43
CA ASN A 61 -2.25 17.14 8.26
C ASN A 61 -1.28 17.05 7.06
N LEU A 62 -0.60 15.92 6.90
CA LEU A 62 0.28 15.66 5.76
C LEU A 62 -0.51 15.53 4.44
N LYS A 63 -1.64 14.81 4.46
CA LYS A 63 -2.45 14.53 3.25
C LYS A 63 -3.07 15.79 2.64
N THR A 64 -3.40 16.76 3.47
CA THR A 64 -4.00 18.02 3.01
C THR A 64 -2.98 19.00 2.46
N GLY A 65 -1.68 18.73 2.62
CA GLY A 65 -0.60 19.62 2.20
C GLY A 65 -0.53 20.92 3.01
N ALA A 66 -1.13 20.94 4.20
CA ALA A 66 -1.22 22.13 5.04
C ALA A 66 0.07 22.43 5.81
N PHE A 67 1.03 21.50 5.84
CA PHE A 67 2.26 21.56 6.62
C PHE A 67 3.49 21.38 5.73
N ASP A 68 4.64 21.85 6.22
CA ASP A 68 5.92 21.88 5.52
C ASP A 68 6.79 20.65 5.82
N ASP A 69 7.97 20.62 5.20
CA ASP A 69 8.93 19.51 5.31
C ASP A 69 9.40 19.25 6.75
N ALA A 70 9.39 20.27 7.63
CA ALA A 70 9.76 20.11 9.03
C ALA A 70 8.76 19.24 9.79
N TYR A 71 7.46 19.39 9.49
CA TYR A 71 6.41 18.55 10.05
C TYR A 71 6.48 17.10 9.54
N TYR A 72 6.92 16.91 8.29
CA TYR A 72 7.18 15.58 7.74
C TYR A 72 8.37 14.91 8.44
N GLN A 73 9.44 15.65 8.73
CA GLN A 73 10.58 15.11 9.48
C GLN A 73 10.17 14.70 10.90
N GLU A 74 9.37 15.52 11.60
CA GLU A 74 8.84 15.16 12.92
C GLU A 74 8.03 13.86 12.87
N PHE A 75 7.21 13.67 11.83
CA PHE A 75 6.48 12.43 11.62
C PHE A 75 7.41 11.22 11.48
N LEU A 76 8.49 11.32 10.70
CA LEU A 76 9.48 10.25 10.56
C LEU A 76 10.13 9.90 11.89
N ASP A 77 10.59 10.89 12.66
CA ASP A 77 11.22 10.68 13.97
C ASP A 77 10.25 10.00 14.96
N GLN A 78 8.97 10.35 14.91
CA GLN A 78 7.93 9.71 15.72
C GLN A 78 7.64 8.27 15.28
N LEU A 79 7.71 7.96 13.98
CA LEU A 79 7.55 6.60 13.49
C LEU A 79 8.73 5.71 13.90
N GLU A 80 9.97 6.21 13.83
CA GLU A 80 11.16 5.52 14.34
C GLU A 80 11.01 5.23 15.84
N THR A 81 10.61 6.25 16.62
CA THR A 81 10.36 6.09 18.07
C THR A 81 9.25 5.08 18.37
N ALA A 82 8.23 5.00 17.52
CA ALA A 82 7.14 4.01 17.63
C ALA A 82 7.59 2.58 17.29
N GLY A 83 8.81 2.40 16.74
CA GLY A 83 9.39 1.10 16.42
C GLY A 83 9.05 0.61 15.01
N ILE A 84 8.81 1.53 14.05
CA ILE A 84 8.48 1.16 12.67
C ILE A 84 9.55 0.26 12.04
N ASP A 85 10.83 0.47 12.37
CA ASP A 85 11.94 -0.32 11.82
C ASP A 85 11.82 -1.80 12.15
N LYS A 86 11.38 -2.14 13.36
CA LYS A 86 11.15 -3.54 13.76
C LYS A 86 10.01 -4.17 12.98
N ALA A 87 8.94 -3.41 12.76
CA ALA A 87 7.81 -3.88 11.96
C ALA A 87 8.24 -4.09 10.50
N ILE A 88 9.07 -3.20 9.95
CA ILE A 88 9.62 -3.33 8.58
C ILE A 88 10.51 -4.57 8.47
N GLU A 89 11.43 -4.78 9.41
CA GLU A 89 12.34 -5.93 9.39
C GLU A 89 11.58 -7.26 9.45
N GLU A 90 10.61 -7.39 10.35
CA GLU A 90 9.79 -8.60 10.45
C GLU A 90 8.95 -8.84 9.19
N ILE A 91 8.32 -7.80 8.64
CA ILE A 91 7.55 -7.91 7.40
C ILE A 91 8.45 -8.33 6.23
N GLN A 92 9.67 -7.78 6.15
CA GLN A 92 10.64 -8.16 5.12
C GLN A 92 11.05 -9.63 5.26
N ASN A 93 11.32 -10.11 6.48
CA ASN A 93 11.64 -11.52 6.72
C ASN A 93 10.51 -12.45 6.29
N GLN A 94 9.26 -12.09 6.62
CA GLN A 94 8.08 -12.85 6.19
C GLN A 94 7.90 -12.82 4.68
N LEU A 95 8.18 -11.68 4.05
CA LEU A 95 8.09 -11.53 2.60
C LEU A 95 9.18 -12.33 1.87
N ASP A 96 10.41 -12.34 2.39
CA ASP A 96 11.53 -13.10 1.85
C ASP A 96 11.26 -14.61 1.97
N THR A 97 10.68 -15.03 3.10
CA THR A 97 10.23 -16.41 3.30
C THR A 97 9.14 -16.77 2.29
N PHE A 98 8.09 -15.94 2.16
CA PHE A 98 7.01 -16.16 1.21
C PHE A 98 7.50 -16.20 -0.25
N SER A 99 8.42 -15.32 -0.64
CA SER A 99 8.97 -15.25 -1.99
C SER A 99 9.89 -16.43 -2.30
N SER A 100 10.55 -17.00 -1.28
CA SER A 100 11.37 -18.21 -1.41
C SER A 100 10.52 -19.49 -1.51
N GLU A 101 9.38 -19.54 -0.83
CA GLU A 101 8.45 -20.68 -0.87
C GLU A 101 7.61 -20.75 -2.15
N ASN A 102 7.35 -19.62 -2.81
CA ASN A 102 6.53 -19.52 -4.02
C ASN A 102 7.34 -19.46 -5.33
N ASN A 103 8.62 -19.86 -5.30
CA ASN A 103 9.52 -19.89 -6.45
C ASN A 103 9.69 -21.32 -7.03
#